data_AF-A0AAN8AZV5-F1
#
_entry.id   AF-A0AAN8AZV5-F1
#
_cell.length_a   1.000
_cell.length_b   1.000
_cell.length_c   1.000
_cell.angle_alpha   90.00
_cell.angle_beta   90.00
_cell.angle_gamma   90.00
#
_symmetry.space_group_name_H-M   'P 1'
#
loop_
_entity.id
_entity.type
_entity.pdbx_description
1 polymer ?
#
loop_
_entity_poly.entity_id
_entity_poly.type
_entity_poly.pdbx_seq_one_letter_code
_entity_poly.pdbx_strand_id
1 'polypeptide(L)'
;MSMRGQEQVEKRYDPRDTTLKFVKRKDDLDPVCDEDDGLRAEMSCGHAVTPDSLTQWCRSQLDDGYYKFRCPAVGEGTAQCNKLWSYQEVRRLADLSVEEMQYFEEAMSLLAAAEYCEILTCPQCRTSVERKDLSNLCVRCSICTADLKKTYQFCWQCMREWKGPGPRSDCCDNDGCMNRDLQLLQTCKTLSLPAVEGSRRLPLGPSLGVAPRQAAIPVWQKK
;
A
#
# COMPACT_ATOMS: atom_id res chain seq x y z
N MET A 1 3.40 -7.59 -29.31
CA MET A 1 2.44 -6.82 -30.14
C MET A 1 2.29 -5.44 -29.52
N SER A 2 2.63 -4.40 -30.29
CA SER A 2 2.37 -2.96 -30.08
C SER A 2 2.50 -2.40 -28.66
N MET A 3 3.72 -1.98 -28.28
CA MET A 3 3.90 -0.91 -27.29
C MET A 3 3.40 0.38 -27.93
N ARG A 4 2.14 0.74 -27.70
CA ARG A 4 1.69 2.11 -27.95
C ARG A 4 2.31 2.96 -26.86
N GLY A 5 3.41 3.65 -27.18
CA GLY A 5 3.83 4.80 -26.40
C GLY A 5 2.67 5.77 -26.37
N GLN A 6 2.06 5.94 -25.20
CA GLN A 6 1.21 7.09 -24.96
C GLN A 6 2.18 8.28 -24.97
N GLU A 7 2.05 9.17 -25.96
CA GLU A 7 2.57 10.53 -25.81
C GLU A 7 1.90 11.08 -24.56
N GLN A 8 2.65 11.11 -23.45
CA GLN A 8 2.24 11.86 -22.28
C GLN A 8 2.30 13.33 -22.70
N VAL A 9 1.14 13.96 -22.80
CA VAL A 9 1.07 15.41 -22.93
C VAL A 9 1.71 15.98 -21.66
N GLU A 10 2.79 16.74 -21.82
CA GLU A 10 3.46 17.40 -20.70
C GLU A 10 2.46 18.24 -19.91
N LYS A 11 2.37 17.98 -18.61
CA LYS A 11 1.48 18.72 -17.72
C LYS A 11 2.13 20.04 -17.33
N ARG A 12 1.37 21.13 -17.41
CA ARG A 12 1.83 22.46 -17.05
C ARG A 12 0.75 23.18 -16.24
N TYR A 13 1.15 23.83 -15.15
CA TYR A 13 0.24 24.66 -14.39
C TYR A 13 -0.27 25.85 -15.23
N ASP A 14 -1.51 26.26 -14.99
CA ASP A 14 -2.03 27.53 -15.50
C ASP A 14 -1.34 28.70 -14.75
N PRO A 15 -0.62 29.60 -15.44
CA PRO A 15 0.01 30.77 -14.82
C PRO A 15 -0.98 31.70 -14.10
N ARG A 16 -2.27 31.60 -14.41
CA ARG A 16 -3.35 32.40 -13.81
C ARG A 16 -3.96 31.73 -12.58
N ASP A 17 -3.56 30.52 -12.23
CA ASP A 17 -4.08 29.84 -11.06
C ASP A 17 -3.53 30.48 -9.77
N THR A 18 -4.30 31.41 -9.20
CA THR A 18 -3.97 32.11 -7.94
C THR A 18 -4.03 31.22 -6.69
N THR A 19 -4.51 29.97 -6.83
CA THR A 19 -4.60 29.05 -5.71
C THR A 19 -3.30 28.30 -5.45
N LEU A 20 -2.39 28.31 -6.42
CA LEU A 20 -1.06 27.71 -6.32
C LEU A 20 -0.02 28.78 -5.98
N LYS A 21 0.95 28.41 -5.15
CA LYS A 21 2.08 29.28 -4.83
C LYS A 21 3.24 28.99 -5.78
N PHE A 22 3.34 29.76 -6.85
CA PHE A 22 4.43 29.61 -7.82
C PHE A 22 5.76 30.15 -7.28
N VAL A 23 6.83 29.42 -7.54
CA VAL A 23 8.19 29.74 -7.10
C VAL A 23 9.20 29.62 -8.25
N LYS A 24 10.31 30.38 -8.16
CA LYS A 24 11.35 30.44 -9.20
C LYS A 24 12.50 29.44 -9.01
N ARG A 25 12.48 28.66 -7.92
CA ARG A 25 13.52 27.67 -7.65
C ARG A 25 13.30 26.40 -8.47
N LYS A 26 14.35 25.58 -8.56
CA LYS A 26 14.35 24.31 -9.28
C LYS A 26 13.33 23.32 -8.71
N ASP A 27 12.97 22.35 -9.52
CA ASP A 27 12.18 21.21 -9.06
C ASP A 27 13.02 20.38 -8.08
N ASP A 28 12.51 20.21 -6.87
CA ASP A 28 13.19 19.48 -5.79
C ASP A 28 13.06 17.95 -5.95
N LEU A 29 12.27 17.46 -6.92
CA LEU A 29 12.08 16.04 -7.25
C LEU A 29 12.85 15.61 -8.50
N ASP A 30 13.19 16.56 -9.37
CA ASP A 30 13.90 16.28 -10.63
C ASP A 30 15.28 16.94 -10.64
N PRO A 31 16.37 16.17 -10.42
CA PRO A 31 17.72 16.71 -10.43
C PRO A 31 18.21 17.11 -11.83
N VAL A 32 17.49 16.73 -12.89
CA VAL A 32 17.85 17.01 -14.29
C VAL A 32 17.06 18.19 -14.85
N CYS A 33 16.12 18.77 -14.09
CA CYS A 33 15.30 19.86 -14.60
C CYS A 33 16.13 21.11 -14.96
N ASP A 34 15.90 21.61 -16.18
CA ASP A 34 16.46 22.86 -16.67
C ASP A 34 15.64 24.04 -16.15
N GLU A 35 16.25 25.22 -16.00
CA GLU A 35 15.56 26.38 -15.42
C GLU A 35 14.34 26.83 -16.25
N ASP A 36 14.24 26.41 -17.51
CA ASP A 36 13.16 26.75 -18.45
C ASP A 36 12.01 25.73 -18.53
N ASP A 37 12.02 24.66 -17.70
CA ASP A 37 10.99 23.59 -17.69
C ASP A 37 9.63 24.01 -17.09
N GLY A 38 9.23 25.27 -17.25
CA GLY A 38 7.88 25.74 -16.91
C GLY A 38 7.69 26.20 -15.46
N LEU A 39 6.43 26.24 -15.02
CA LEU A 39 6.05 26.73 -13.69
C LEU A 39 6.22 25.65 -12.62
N ARG A 40 6.66 26.05 -11.44
CA ARG A 40 6.79 25.17 -10.26
C ARG A 40 5.92 25.69 -9.12
N ALA A 41 5.21 24.79 -8.47
CA ALA A 41 4.39 25.12 -7.30
C ALA A 41 5.09 24.65 -6.02
N GLU A 42 4.92 25.41 -4.94
CA GLU A 42 5.42 25.06 -3.62
C GLU A 42 4.44 24.13 -2.88
N MET A 43 4.92 22.94 -2.51
CA MET A 43 4.25 22.00 -1.61
C MET A 43 4.22 22.55 -0.18
N SER A 44 3.35 22.02 0.67
CA SER A 44 3.22 22.34 2.11
C SER A 44 4.48 22.01 2.93
N CYS A 45 5.38 21.18 2.40
CA CYS A 45 6.71 20.94 2.96
C CYS A 45 7.73 22.03 2.62
N GLY A 46 7.34 23.00 1.81
CA GLY A 46 8.20 24.06 1.34
C GLY A 46 9.16 23.61 0.23
N HIS A 47 8.89 22.54 -0.51
CA HIS A 47 9.66 22.10 -1.69
C HIS A 47 8.86 22.33 -2.99
N ALA A 48 9.55 22.66 -4.07
CA ALA A 48 8.99 23.01 -5.37
C ALA A 48 8.89 21.78 -6.26
N VAL A 49 7.80 21.69 -7.01
CA VAL A 49 7.51 20.56 -7.89
C VAL A 49 6.83 21.03 -9.16
N THR A 50 7.07 20.31 -10.26
CA THR A 50 6.23 20.32 -11.45
C THR A 50 5.10 19.29 -11.31
N PRO A 51 4.01 19.39 -12.09
CA PRO A 51 2.93 18.40 -12.01
C PRO A 51 3.40 17.01 -12.42
N ASP A 52 4.26 16.92 -13.44
CA ASP A 52 4.79 15.66 -13.95
C ASP A 52 5.74 14.98 -12.96
N SER A 53 6.72 15.70 -12.39
CA SER A 53 7.64 15.12 -11.42
C SER A 53 6.91 14.59 -10.18
N LEU A 54 5.91 15.34 -9.69
CA LEU A 54 5.10 14.91 -8.55
C LEU A 54 4.23 13.70 -8.90
N THR A 55 3.61 13.68 -10.09
CA THR A 55 2.82 12.53 -10.58
C THR A 55 3.68 11.27 -10.64
N GLN A 56 4.86 11.36 -11.26
CA GLN A 56 5.77 10.23 -11.44
C GLN A 56 6.29 9.72 -10.11
N TRP A 57 6.71 10.62 -9.22
CA TRP A 57 7.15 10.26 -7.87
C TRP A 57 6.05 9.53 -7.10
N CYS A 58 4.83 10.07 -7.05
CA CYS A 58 3.77 9.44 -6.28
C CYS A 58 3.31 8.11 -6.91
N ARG A 59 3.36 7.98 -8.25
CA ARG A 59 3.09 6.69 -8.92
C ARG A 59 4.13 5.64 -8.54
N SER A 60 5.42 5.98 -8.54
CA SER A 60 6.47 5.02 -8.14
C SER A 60 6.32 4.57 -6.69
N GLN A 61 5.86 5.46 -5.79
CA GLN A 61 5.54 5.08 -4.42
C GLN A 61 4.43 4.02 -4.36
N LEU A 62 3.37 4.14 -5.17
CA LEU A 62 2.30 3.14 -5.24
C LEU A 62 2.80 1.81 -5.80
N ASP A 63 3.62 1.85 -6.84
CA ASP A 63 4.23 0.64 -7.43
C ASP A 63 5.15 -0.09 -6.43
N ASP A 64 5.84 0.66 -5.57
CA ASP A 64 6.65 0.13 -4.46
C ASP A 64 5.83 -0.29 -3.23
N GLY A 65 4.50 -0.14 -3.27
CA GLY A 65 3.58 -0.54 -2.20
C GLY A 65 3.36 0.50 -1.09
N TYR A 66 3.80 1.74 -1.30
CA TYR A 66 3.57 2.86 -0.39
C TYR A 66 2.36 3.70 -0.81
N TYR A 67 1.32 3.73 0.04
CA TYR A 67 0.14 4.58 -0.17
C TYR A 67 0.17 5.91 0.60
N LYS A 68 1.26 6.18 1.34
CA LYS A 68 1.48 7.45 2.07
C LYS A 68 2.59 8.22 1.38
N PHE A 69 2.24 9.29 0.67
CA PHE A 69 3.20 10.08 -0.09
C PHE A 69 4.04 10.98 0.81
N ARG A 70 5.35 10.96 0.60
CA ARG A 70 6.32 11.75 1.34
C ARG A 70 7.27 12.46 0.42
N CYS A 71 7.74 13.62 0.87
CA CYS A 71 8.72 14.41 0.16
C CYS A 71 10.10 13.70 0.14
N PRO A 72 10.65 13.38 -1.05
CA PRO A 72 11.97 12.76 -1.16
C PRO A 72 13.13 13.76 -1.13
N ALA A 73 12.84 15.05 -1.23
CA ALA A 73 13.84 16.10 -1.33
C ALA A 73 14.83 16.03 -0.18
N VAL A 74 16.11 16.22 -0.49
CA VAL A 74 17.20 16.29 0.47
C VAL A 74 17.51 17.76 0.70
N GLY A 75 17.40 18.23 1.95
CA GLY A 75 17.70 19.62 2.30
C GLY A 75 19.21 19.90 2.32
N GLU A 76 19.62 21.08 2.81
CA GLU A 76 21.04 21.36 3.04
C GLU A 76 21.65 20.36 4.05
N GLY A 77 22.38 19.36 3.53
CA GLY A 77 22.94 18.23 4.29
C GLY A 77 22.65 16.87 3.64
N THR A 78 22.67 15.79 4.42
CA THR A 78 22.28 14.43 4.01
C THR A 78 20.88 14.03 4.51
N ALA A 79 20.15 14.96 5.12
CA ALA A 79 18.86 14.70 5.73
C ALA A 79 17.71 14.86 4.73
N GLN A 80 16.92 13.80 4.59
CA GLN A 80 15.73 13.78 3.73
C GLN A 80 14.55 14.49 4.41
N CYS A 81 13.79 15.30 3.66
CA CYS A 81 12.65 16.05 4.17
C CYS A 81 11.58 15.14 4.79
N ASN A 82 11.15 14.12 4.06
CA ASN A 82 10.26 13.04 4.52
C ASN A 82 8.88 13.50 5.09
N LYS A 83 8.51 14.77 4.88
CA LYS A 83 7.22 15.30 5.31
C LYS A 83 6.11 14.60 4.53
N LEU A 84 5.04 14.23 5.25
CA LEU A 84 3.87 13.59 4.68
C LEU A 84 3.03 14.61 3.90
N TRP A 85 2.61 14.25 2.70
CA TRP A 85 1.66 15.01 1.89
C TRP A 85 0.27 14.41 1.97
N SER A 86 -0.74 15.28 1.97
CA SER A 86 -2.13 14.82 1.86
C SER A 86 -2.45 14.42 0.42
N TYR A 87 -3.34 13.45 0.21
CA TYR A 87 -3.75 13.10 -1.15
C TYR A 87 -4.45 14.27 -1.87
N GLN A 88 -5.17 15.13 -1.15
CA GLN A 88 -5.80 16.32 -1.72
C GLN A 88 -4.76 17.30 -2.28
N GLU A 89 -3.65 17.49 -1.57
CA GLU A 89 -2.52 18.29 -2.02
C GLU A 89 -1.86 17.65 -3.25
N VAL A 90 -1.55 16.34 -3.20
CA VAL A 90 -0.96 15.62 -4.34
C VAL A 90 -1.85 15.70 -5.56
N ARG A 91 -3.14 15.37 -5.44
CA ARG A 91 -4.10 15.41 -6.54
C ARG A 91 -4.18 16.79 -7.21
N ARG A 92 -4.10 17.86 -6.41
CA ARG A 92 -4.14 19.23 -6.90
C ARG A 92 -2.84 19.62 -7.60
N LEU A 93 -1.69 19.44 -6.95
CA LEU A 93 -0.39 19.92 -7.47
C LEU A 93 0.17 19.00 -8.57
N ALA A 94 -0.19 17.72 -8.57
CA ALA A 94 0.19 16.81 -9.65
C ALA A 94 -0.70 16.98 -10.89
N ASP A 95 -1.75 17.81 -10.81
CA ASP A 95 -2.76 18.00 -11.85
C ASP A 95 -3.21 16.65 -12.43
N LEU A 96 -3.68 15.76 -11.55
CA LEU A 96 -4.03 14.39 -11.94
C LEU A 96 -5.25 14.40 -12.86
N SER A 97 -5.16 13.67 -13.97
CA SER A 97 -6.32 13.40 -14.82
C SER A 97 -7.33 12.52 -14.08
N VAL A 98 -8.55 12.41 -14.63
CA VAL A 98 -9.59 11.55 -14.06
C VAL A 98 -9.13 10.09 -13.99
N GLU A 99 -8.45 9.62 -15.03
CA GLU A 99 -7.91 8.26 -15.11
C GLU A 99 -6.79 8.04 -14.09
N GLU A 100 -5.93 9.03 -13.89
CA GLU A 100 -4.86 8.95 -12.90
C GLU A 100 -5.40 8.99 -11.48
N MET A 101 -6.38 9.86 -11.20
CA MET A 101 -7.06 9.87 -9.92
C MET A 101 -7.66 8.51 -9.60
N GLN A 102 -8.35 7.89 -10.57
CA GLN A 102 -8.93 6.56 -10.39
C GLN A 102 -7.85 5.53 -10.02
N TYR A 103 -6.75 5.46 -10.79
CA TYR A 103 -5.65 4.56 -10.48
C TYR A 103 -5.05 4.82 -9.09
N PHE A 104 -4.82 6.08 -8.72
CA PHE A 104 -4.27 6.45 -7.42
C PHE A 104 -5.21 6.05 -6.28
N GLU A 105 -6.49 6.39 -6.37
CA GLU A 105 -7.49 6.10 -5.34
C GLU A 105 -7.70 4.60 -5.17
N GLU A 106 -7.75 3.83 -6.26
CA GLU A 106 -7.84 2.36 -6.23
C GLU A 106 -6.59 1.73 -5.60
N ALA A 107 -5.40 2.11 -6.06
CA ALA A 107 -4.14 1.56 -5.55
C ALA A 107 -3.93 1.90 -4.06
N MET A 108 -4.14 3.17 -3.68
CA MET A 108 -4.06 3.60 -2.28
C MET A 108 -5.04 2.82 -1.40
N SER A 109 -6.28 2.63 -1.87
CA SER A 109 -7.30 1.89 -1.12
C SER A 109 -6.90 0.43 -0.91
N LEU A 110 -6.41 -0.24 -1.95
CA LEU A 110 -5.97 -1.64 -1.87
C LEU A 110 -4.77 -1.80 -0.92
N LEU A 111 -3.77 -0.92 -1.02
CA LEU A 111 -2.57 -0.96 -0.18
C LEU A 111 -2.89 -0.64 1.28
N ALA A 112 -3.72 0.38 1.55
CA ALA A 112 -4.17 0.69 2.91
C ALA A 112 -4.97 -0.46 3.50
N ALA A 113 -5.85 -1.07 2.71
CA ALA A 113 -6.65 -2.19 3.16
C ALA A 113 -5.80 -3.46 3.40
N ALA A 114 -4.75 -3.68 2.62
CA ALA A 114 -3.79 -4.76 2.88
C ALA A 114 -3.00 -4.56 4.18
N GLU A 115 -2.78 -3.31 4.62
CA GLU A 115 -2.10 -3.02 5.90
C GLU A 115 -3.02 -3.26 7.12
N TYR A 116 -4.29 -2.86 7.03
CA TYR A 116 -5.18 -2.80 8.20
C TYR A 116 -6.27 -3.87 8.24
N CYS A 117 -6.59 -4.49 7.11
CA CYS A 117 -7.74 -5.38 7.00
C CYS A 117 -7.31 -6.79 6.54
N GLU A 118 -7.88 -7.81 7.15
CA GLU A 118 -7.87 -9.15 6.59
C GLU A 118 -8.89 -9.19 5.44
N ILE A 119 -8.45 -8.85 4.24
CA ILE A 119 -9.27 -8.91 3.02
C ILE A 119 -8.87 -10.10 2.18
N LEU A 120 -9.88 -10.86 1.75
CA LEU A 120 -9.73 -11.91 0.75
C LEU A 120 -10.81 -11.76 -0.31
N THR A 121 -10.52 -12.30 -1.47
CA THR A 121 -11.46 -12.37 -2.58
C THR A 121 -12.44 -13.52 -2.36
N CYS A 122 -13.74 -13.25 -2.42
CA CYS A 122 -14.77 -14.28 -2.37
C CYS A 122 -14.52 -15.34 -3.47
N PRO A 123 -14.49 -16.64 -3.15
CA PRO A 123 -14.19 -17.69 -4.12
C PRO A 123 -15.25 -17.82 -5.22
N GLN A 124 -16.49 -17.35 -4.97
CA GLN A 124 -17.59 -17.40 -5.91
C GLN A 124 -17.68 -16.15 -6.80
N CYS A 125 -17.95 -14.97 -6.22
CA CYS A 125 -18.19 -13.74 -7.00
C CYS A 125 -16.95 -12.89 -7.27
N ARG A 126 -15.78 -13.25 -6.72
CA ARG A 126 -14.53 -12.50 -6.85
C ARG A 126 -14.52 -11.09 -6.27
N THR A 127 -15.53 -10.71 -5.48
CA THR A 127 -15.50 -9.44 -4.74
C THR A 127 -14.66 -9.54 -3.47
N SER A 128 -14.03 -8.44 -3.07
CA SER A 128 -13.30 -8.31 -1.81
C SER A 128 -14.24 -8.46 -0.60
N VAL A 129 -13.83 -9.26 0.37
CA VAL A 129 -14.54 -9.52 1.63
C VAL A 129 -13.58 -9.31 2.78
N GLU A 130 -13.97 -8.45 3.73
CA GLU A 130 -13.24 -8.21 4.96
C GLU A 130 -13.71 -9.16 6.07
N ARG A 131 -12.74 -9.74 6.79
CA ARG A 131 -13.00 -10.53 7.98
C ARG A 131 -12.96 -9.66 9.23
N LYS A 132 -14.14 -9.45 9.83
CA LYS A 132 -14.29 -8.64 11.05
C LYS A 132 -13.80 -9.34 12.33
N ASP A 133 -13.91 -10.67 12.39
CA ASP A 133 -13.55 -11.45 13.58
C ASP A 133 -12.42 -12.42 13.26
N LEU A 134 -11.24 -12.11 13.79
CA LEU A 134 -10.01 -12.89 13.64
C LEU A 134 -10.06 -14.26 14.36
N SER A 135 -11.07 -14.50 15.20
CA SER A 135 -11.33 -15.79 15.84
C SER A 135 -12.36 -16.66 15.09
N ASN A 136 -12.97 -16.15 14.02
CA ASN A 136 -13.96 -16.90 13.26
C ASN A 136 -13.52 -17.09 11.81
N LEU A 137 -13.28 -18.34 11.40
CA LEU A 137 -12.90 -18.70 10.03
C LEU A 137 -14.10 -18.73 9.07
N CYS A 138 -15.34 -18.69 9.58
CA CYS A 138 -16.55 -18.68 8.76
C CYS A 138 -16.89 -17.25 8.35
N VAL A 139 -16.64 -16.94 7.08
CA VAL A 139 -16.85 -15.60 6.53
C VAL A 139 -18.03 -15.59 5.58
N ARG A 140 -18.92 -14.61 5.77
CA ARG A 140 -20.12 -14.41 4.95
C ARG A 140 -19.84 -13.40 3.83
N CYS A 141 -20.10 -13.78 2.59
CA CYS A 141 -20.10 -12.81 1.48
C CYS A 141 -21.48 -12.15 1.40
N SER A 142 -21.55 -10.83 1.61
CA SER A 142 -22.80 -10.06 1.52
C SER A 142 -23.40 -10.08 0.10
N ILE A 143 -22.57 -10.02 -0.93
CA ILE A 143 -22.99 -9.99 -2.34
C ILE A 143 -23.60 -11.32 -2.76
N CYS A 144 -22.88 -12.43 -2.62
CA CYS A 144 -23.44 -13.76 -2.91
C CYS A 144 -24.68 -14.05 -2.06
N THR A 145 -24.72 -13.58 -0.81
CA THR A 145 -25.90 -13.77 0.05
C THR A 145 -27.13 -13.05 -0.50
N ALA A 146 -26.95 -11.84 -1.03
CA ALA A 146 -28.01 -11.07 -1.66
C ALA A 146 -28.44 -11.70 -3.01
N ASP A 147 -27.48 -12.00 -3.89
CA ASP A 147 -27.74 -12.51 -5.24
C ASP A 147 -28.40 -13.89 -5.23
N LEU A 148 -27.92 -14.79 -4.35
CA LEU A 148 -28.46 -16.14 -4.22
C LEU A 148 -29.72 -16.19 -3.35
N LYS A 149 -30.08 -15.09 -2.68
CA LYS A 149 -31.13 -15.03 -1.64
C LYS A 149 -30.97 -16.12 -0.57
N LYS A 150 -29.75 -16.56 -0.34
CA LYS A 150 -29.36 -17.61 0.60
C LYS A 150 -28.02 -17.22 1.21
N THR A 151 -27.88 -17.39 2.53
CA THR A 151 -26.60 -17.17 3.21
C THR A 151 -25.49 -17.97 2.52
N TYR A 152 -24.51 -17.24 1.98
CA TYR A 152 -23.29 -17.82 1.43
C TYR A 152 -22.12 -17.56 2.36
N GLN A 153 -21.53 -18.64 2.87
CA GLN A 153 -20.41 -18.62 3.79
C GLN A 153 -19.28 -19.50 3.26
N PHE A 154 -18.05 -19.08 3.47
CA PHE A 154 -16.85 -19.82 3.08
C PHE A 154 -15.81 -19.80 4.20
N CYS A 155 -14.90 -20.76 4.15
CA CYS A 155 -13.79 -20.86 5.07
C CYS A 155 -12.65 -19.93 4.65
N TRP A 156 -12.19 -19.08 5.58
CA TRP A 156 -11.09 -18.14 5.37
C TRP A 156 -9.75 -18.82 5.02
N GLN A 157 -9.52 -20.07 5.48
CA GLN A 157 -8.26 -20.78 5.21
C GLN A 157 -8.27 -21.53 3.87
N CYS A 158 -9.30 -22.34 3.62
CA CYS A 158 -9.32 -23.22 2.46
C CYS A 158 -10.13 -22.69 1.27
N MET A 159 -10.79 -21.53 1.42
CA MET A 159 -11.56 -20.85 0.37
C MET A 159 -12.69 -21.69 -0.25
N ARG A 160 -13.18 -22.70 0.47
CA ARG A 160 -14.34 -23.53 0.09
C ARG A 160 -15.58 -23.14 0.90
N GLU A 161 -16.76 -23.53 0.42
CA GLU A 161 -18.02 -23.33 1.16
C GLU A 161 -17.90 -23.89 2.58
N TRP A 162 -18.47 -23.16 3.54
CA TRP A 162 -18.33 -23.50 4.95
C TRP A 162 -19.01 -24.82 5.27
N LYS A 163 -18.30 -25.69 6.00
CA LYS A 163 -18.81 -26.98 6.47
C LYS A 163 -18.48 -27.15 7.95
N GLY A 164 -19.49 -27.58 8.72
CA GLY A 164 -19.37 -27.84 10.16
C GLY A 164 -19.98 -26.76 11.05
N PRO A 165 -19.92 -26.96 12.38
CA PRO A 165 -20.39 -25.98 13.35
C PRO A 165 -19.56 -24.70 13.23
N GLY A 166 -20.22 -23.54 13.32
CA GLY A 166 -19.56 -22.23 13.38
C GLY A 166 -20.20 -21.37 14.48
N PRO A 167 -19.50 -20.35 15.00
CA PRO A 167 -18.15 -19.88 14.63
C PRO A 167 -17.01 -20.74 15.24
N ARG A 168 -15.86 -20.83 14.56
CA ARG A 168 -14.65 -21.52 15.07
C ARG A 168 -13.35 -20.95 14.46
N SER A 169 -12.25 -21.09 15.20
CA SER A 169 -10.93 -20.52 14.87
C SER A 169 -9.91 -21.52 14.32
N ASP A 170 -10.15 -22.82 14.50
CA ASP A 170 -9.18 -23.90 14.28
C ASP A 170 -9.16 -24.39 12.82
N CYS A 171 -10.27 -24.96 12.32
CA CYS A 171 -10.43 -25.37 10.93
C CYS A 171 -11.93 -25.46 10.57
N CYS A 172 -12.28 -25.87 9.35
CA CYS A 172 -13.66 -26.27 9.02
C CYS A 172 -13.70 -27.77 8.71
N ASP A 173 -14.88 -28.34 8.53
CA ASP A 173 -15.07 -29.78 8.29
C ASP A 173 -14.83 -30.19 6.82
N ASN A 174 -14.17 -29.33 6.04
CA ASN A 174 -13.71 -29.67 4.70
C ASN A 174 -12.43 -30.49 4.77
N ASP A 175 -12.38 -31.58 4.00
CA ASP A 175 -11.22 -32.48 3.98
C ASP A 175 -9.94 -31.74 3.58
N GLY A 176 -8.91 -31.87 4.41
CA GLY A 176 -7.61 -31.20 4.22
C GLY A 176 -7.61 -29.70 4.55
N CYS A 177 -8.62 -29.17 5.24
CA CYS A 177 -8.57 -27.80 5.76
C CYS A 177 -7.51 -27.68 6.86
N MET A 178 -6.48 -26.86 6.64
CA MET A 178 -5.42 -26.63 7.60
C MET A 178 -4.87 -25.21 7.49
N ASN A 179 -4.38 -24.67 8.61
CA ASN A 179 -3.69 -23.39 8.62
C ASN A 179 -2.29 -23.55 7.98
N ARG A 180 -2.09 -22.94 6.81
CA ARG A 180 -0.85 -23.04 6.04
C ARG A 180 0.34 -22.38 6.76
N ASP A 181 0.12 -21.29 7.46
CA ASP A 181 1.18 -20.60 8.20
C ASP A 181 1.67 -21.46 9.36
N LEU A 182 0.75 -22.10 10.09
CA LEU A 182 1.14 -23.04 11.15
C LEU A 182 1.87 -24.26 10.59
N GLN A 183 1.46 -24.77 9.43
CA GLN A 183 2.17 -25.87 8.76
C GLN A 183 3.60 -25.45 8.34
N LEU A 184 3.75 -24.25 7.79
CA LEU A 184 5.04 -23.66 7.44
C LEU A 184 5.92 -23.53 8.69
N LEU A 185 5.40 -22.92 9.76
CA LEU A 185 6.12 -22.75 11.03
C LEU A 185 6.56 -24.09 11.65
N GLN A 186 5.76 -25.14 11.51
CA GLN A 186 6.11 -26.48 11.98
C GLN A 186 7.23 -27.14 11.17
N THR A 187 7.30 -26.85 9.86
CA THR A 187 8.30 -27.43 8.95
C THR A 187 9.58 -26.61 8.86
N CYS A 188 9.57 -25.38 9.38
CA CYS A 188 10.72 -24.51 9.41
C CYS A 188 11.83 -25.00 10.35
N LYS A 189 13.08 -24.91 9.87
CA LYS A 189 14.27 -25.21 10.67
C LYS A 189 14.38 -24.19 11.81
N THR A 190 14.50 -24.68 13.04
CA THR A 190 14.79 -23.85 14.20
C THR A 190 16.25 -23.40 14.18
N LEU A 191 16.54 -22.11 14.37
CA LEU A 191 17.90 -21.65 14.66
C LEU A 191 18.13 -21.54 16.17
N SER A 192 19.31 -21.97 16.59
CA SER A 192 19.84 -21.66 17.92
C SER A 192 20.54 -20.31 17.83
N LEU A 193 20.15 -19.34 18.66
CA LEU A 193 20.84 -18.06 18.79
C LEU A 193 21.78 -18.15 20.02
N PRO A 194 23.08 -18.47 19.83
CA PRO A 194 23.99 -18.72 20.93
C PRO A 194 24.34 -17.47 21.75
N ALA A 195 24.04 -16.26 21.25
CA ALA A 195 24.37 -14.99 21.90
C ALA A 195 23.37 -14.54 22.98
N VAL A 196 22.34 -15.34 23.30
CA VAL A 196 21.35 -15.01 24.33
C VAL A 196 21.27 -16.15 25.33
N GLU A 197 21.93 -15.98 26.48
CA GLU A 197 21.93 -16.93 27.57
C GLU A 197 20.49 -17.09 28.12
N GLY A 198 19.91 -18.27 27.94
CA GLY A 198 18.52 -18.59 28.35
C GLY A 198 17.43 -18.51 27.27
N SER A 199 17.78 -18.24 26.00
CA SER A 199 16.77 -18.16 24.92
C SER A 199 16.23 -19.54 24.51
N ARG A 200 14.93 -19.78 24.71
CA ARG A 200 14.21 -20.94 24.16
C ARG A 200 14.25 -20.88 22.62
N ARG A 201 14.47 -22.04 21.99
CA ARG A 201 14.46 -22.26 20.53
C ARG A 201 13.26 -21.56 19.86
N LEU A 202 13.52 -20.62 18.94
CA LEU A 202 12.48 -19.94 18.15
C LEU A 202 12.45 -20.51 16.71
N PRO A 203 11.26 -20.81 16.15
CA PRO A 203 11.13 -21.21 14.76
C PRO A 203 11.46 -20.04 13.83
N LEU A 204 12.23 -20.30 12.77
CA LEU A 204 12.41 -19.33 11.69
C LEU A 204 11.13 -19.29 10.85
N GLY A 205 10.32 -18.24 10.94
CA GLY A 205 9.32 -18.00 9.91
C GLY A 205 10.02 -17.85 8.54
N PRO A 206 9.40 -18.30 7.44
CA PRO A 206 9.87 -17.88 6.12
C PRO A 206 9.87 -16.35 6.09
N SER A 207 10.84 -15.76 5.41
CA SER A 207 10.78 -14.36 4.99
C SER A 207 9.61 -14.23 4.00
N LEU A 208 8.38 -14.28 4.51
CA LEU A 208 7.27 -13.60 3.89
C LEU A 208 7.79 -12.18 3.70
N GLY A 209 7.83 -11.72 2.45
CA GLY A 209 7.99 -10.31 2.14
C GLY A 209 6.78 -9.56 2.69
N VAL A 210 6.66 -9.50 4.01
CA VAL A 210 5.86 -8.49 4.68
C VAL A 210 6.68 -7.24 4.42
N ALA A 211 6.23 -6.45 3.45
CA ALA A 211 6.71 -5.08 3.30
C ALA A 211 6.82 -4.50 4.71
N PRO A 212 7.95 -3.88 5.08
CA PRO A 212 8.11 -3.33 6.41
C PRO A 212 6.85 -2.52 6.71
N ARG A 213 6.19 -2.82 7.85
CA ARG A 213 5.20 -1.89 8.43
C ARG A 213 5.83 -0.52 8.28
N GLN A 214 5.12 0.45 7.69
CA GLN A 214 5.63 1.79 7.46
C GLN A 214 5.94 2.46 8.81
N ALA A 215 7.02 2.02 9.44
CA ALA A 215 7.53 2.46 10.71
C ALA A 215 8.48 3.59 10.38
N ALA A 216 8.27 4.72 11.04
CA ALA A 216 9.29 5.74 11.12
C ALA A 216 10.58 5.07 11.59
N ILE A 217 11.66 5.22 10.81
CA ILE A 217 13.00 4.85 11.25
C ILE A 217 13.24 5.61 12.56
N PRO A 218 13.44 4.94 13.72
CA PRO A 218 13.79 5.64 14.93
C PRO A 218 15.17 6.23 14.72
N VAL A 219 15.27 7.56 14.71
CA VAL A 219 16.55 8.26 14.75
C VAL A 219 17.16 7.95 16.10
N TRP A 220 18.17 7.08 16.12
CA TRP A 220 19.00 6.88 17.29
C TRP A 220 19.77 8.18 17.54
N GLN A 221 19.30 8.98 18.50
CA GLN A 221 20.09 10.07 19.03
C GLN A 221 21.32 9.49 19.71
N LYS A 222 22.50 9.70 19.11
CA LYS A 222 23.77 9.52 19.81
C LYS A 222 23.97 10.74 20.71
N LYS A 223 23.97 10.49 22.02
CA LYS A 223 24.63 11.34 23.02
C LYS A 223 26.13 11.30 22.84
#